data_AF-A0A9Q0DQE1-F1
#
_entry.id   AF-A0A9Q0DQE1-F1
#
_cell.length_a   1.000
_cell.length_b   1.000
_cell.length_c   1.000
_cell.angle_alpha   90.00
_cell.angle_beta   90.00
_cell.angle_gamma   90.00
#
_symmetry.space_group_name_H-M   'P 1'
#
loop_
_entity.id
_entity.type
_entity.pdbx_description
1 polymer ?
#
loop_
_entity_poly.entity_id
_entity_poly.type
_entity_poly.pdbx_seq_one_letter_code
_entity_poly.pdbx_strand_id
1 'polypeptide(L)'
;MAASMVQFGQRRGPIKIEKDQAVDLRQVTVLPRSEYLRIKETSDRHDKCKEAIEEAARQREAMHLRSKEMVKLWSNTIAEQMRKDAIERAKTQQYYQTQRVKGFHSALLLSEVLKETDAQIELKHRIQSTSKDLDWEFLNQTRSREDEALKREQQKAAQNKLDALAFAEDLRTQMREVEVARAREKLKNVKEGEEIQRLRALHLWEQSVEQQRQAEQRRNTMQAHLEHISNKDVVRGINEQKQALEEEQRKLFLSAKEKMVGLRKEKEAALFSEAQILRDRVVHKLTTTQQQKTASEEAALAKAVYQQEARQMQRHRAEDEKKAERLKAISEHRETMLLEQEQKEATARQRALEELQAKQEAATIFLEKQQQKAQQAREAGRALQDHHVQQIVGKRVRLQQLKTEQREAEVKNAHLVASEEEQFERYTSQVIRAADEAQRNVIPLRRAAKEGLGGGGGQPSYLVQDASGVEMPRYAGETTRNVKELNETTDIQEAKKRLGFTC
;
A
#
# COMPACT_ATOMS: atom_id res chain seq x y z
N MET A 1 -44.82 -5.04 12.39
CA MET A 1 -46.04 -5.88 12.26
C MET A 1 -47.25 -5.05 12.67
N ALA A 2 -48.46 -5.52 12.33
CA ALA A 2 -49.77 -5.15 12.90
C ALA A 2 -49.97 -3.71 13.42
N ALA A 3 -50.78 -2.93 12.70
CA ALA A 3 -51.45 -1.78 13.31
C ALA A 3 -52.56 -2.25 14.27
N SER A 4 -52.72 -1.57 15.40
CA SER A 4 -53.92 -1.69 16.25
C SER A 4 -54.67 -0.36 16.27
N MET A 5 -55.84 -0.32 15.65
CA MET A 5 -56.75 0.82 15.72
C MET A 5 -57.20 1.04 17.17
N VAL A 6 -56.80 2.15 17.79
CA VAL A 6 -57.52 2.66 18.97
C VAL A 6 -58.81 3.28 18.46
N GLN A 7 -59.91 2.55 18.60
CA GLN A 7 -61.22 2.96 18.08
C GLN A 7 -61.79 4.18 18.84
N PHE A 8 -62.67 4.90 18.15
CA PHE A 8 -63.23 6.20 18.54
C PHE A 8 -63.83 6.24 19.95
N GLY A 9 -63.12 6.88 20.89
CA GLY A 9 -63.77 7.58 22.00
C GLY A 9 -64.45 8.85 21.46
N GLN A 10 -65.77 8.95 21.60
CA GLN A 10 -66.54 10.07 21.05
C GLN A 10 -66.07 11.42 21.61
N ARG A 11 -65.83 12.41 20.73
CA ARG A 11 -65.83 13.81 21.15
C ARG A 11 -67.23 14.16 21.62
N ARG A 12 -67.44 14.21 22.94
CA ARG A 12 -68.56 15.01 23.48
C ARG A 12 -68.36 16.43 22.99
N GLY A 13 -69.39 16.98 22.34
CA GLY A 13 -69.36 18.35 21.83
C GLY A 13 -69.20 19.38 22.96
N PRO A 14 -69.05 20.68 22.64
CA PRO A 14 -69.12 21.71 23.66
C PRO A 14 -70.44 21.55 24.41
N ILE A 15 -70.34 21.28 25.72
CA ILE A 15 -71.52 21.25 26.59
C ILE A 15 -72.10 22.66 26.52
N LYS A 16 -73.27 22.79 25.91
CA LYS A 16 -74.08 23.99 26.08
C LYS A 16 -74.33 24.10 27.56
N ILE A 17 -73.77 25.13 28.19
CA ILE A 17 -74.30 25.62 29.46
C ILE A 17 -75.65 26.23 29.07
N GLU A 18 -76.68 25.39 29.05
CA GLU A 18 -78.04 25.88 29.07
C GLU A 18 -78.14 26.75 30.32
N LYS A 19 -78.47 28.04 30.13
CA LYS A 19 -78.72 28.94 31.26
C LYS A 19 -79.76 28.25 32.12
N ASP A 20 -79.53 28.20 33.43
CA ASP A 20 -80.45 27.60 34.37
C ASP A 20 -81.87 28.12 34.09
N GLN A 21 -82.75 27.21 33.65
CA GLN A 21 -84.18 27.42 33.80
C GLN A 21 -84.37 27.73 35.27
N ALA A 22 -85.00 28.84 35.62
CA ALA A 22 -85.05 29.33 37.00
C ALA A 22 -85.63 28.23 37.90
N VAL A 23 -84.75 27.50 38.60
CA VAL A 23 -85.13 26.33 39.38
C VAL A 23 -86.01 26.84 40.49
N ASP A 24 -87.29 26.50 40.41
CA ASP A 24 -88.29 26.93 41.37
C ASP A 24 -87.79 26.58 42.76
N LEU A 25 -87.57 27.61 43.59
CA LEU A 25 -86.99 27.43 44.93
C LEU A 25 -87.93 26.64 45.86
N ARG A 26 -89.18 26.39 45.44
CA ARG A 26 -90.14 25.48 46.09
C ARG A 26 -90.00 24.02 45.64
N GLN A 27 -89.29 23.76 44.54
CA GLN A 27 -88.93 22.45 44.00
C GLN A 27 -87.47 22.06 44.30
N VAL A 28 -86.77 22.84 45.13
CA VAL A 28 -85.57 22.36 45.82
C VAL A 28 -85.92 21.10 46.58
N THR A 29 -85.52 19.95 46.04
CA THR A 29 -85.73 18.66 46.70
C THR A 29 -84.76 18.63 47.88
N VAL A 30 -85.23 19.05 49.05
CA VAL A 30 -84.44 19.11 50.28
C VAL A 30 -83.99 17.70 50.62
N LEU A 31 -82.76 17.36 50.23
CA LEU A 31 -82.17 16.04 50.43
C LEU A 31 -82.31 15.68 51.92
N PRO A 32 -83.05 14.60 52.26
CA PRO A 32 -83.15 14.14 53.64
C PRO A 32 -81.74 13.95 54.22
N ARG A 33 -81.56 14.24 55.51
CA ARG A 33 -80.23 14.19 56.14
C ARG A 33 -79.54 12.83 55.93
N SER A 34 -80.31 11.74 55.87
CA SER A 34 -79.88 10.40 55.48
C SER A 34 -79.32 10.31 54.05
N GLU A 35 -80.00 10.90 53.07
CA GLU A 35 -79.58 10.92 51.66
C GLU A 35 -78.33 11.78 51.44
N TYR A 36 -78.26 12.98 52.05
CA TYR A 36 -77.04 13.80 52.02
C TYR A 36 -75.85 13.06 52.65
N LEU A 37 -76.06 12.41 53.81
CA LEU A 37 -75.02 11.59 54.44
C LEU A 37 -74.62 10.40 53.56
N ARG A 38 -75.57 9.71 52.90
CA ARG A 38 -75.26 8.62 51.97
C ARG A 38 -74.43 9.09 50.78
N ILE A 39 -74.80 10.20 50.15
CA ILE A 39 -74.06 10.78 49.02
C ILE A 39 -72.65 11.16 49.46
N LYS A 40 -72.52 11.88 50.58
CA LYS A 40 -71.21 12.23 51.14
C LYS A 40 -70.38 10.98 51.41
N GLU A 41 -70.95 9.97 52.09
CA GLU A 41 -70.23 8.74 52.39
C GLU A 41 -69.82 7.99 51.11
N THR A 42 -70.61 8.04 50.04
CA THR A 42 -70.20 7.46 48.73
C THR A 42 -69.11 8.25 48.01
N SER A 43 -68.98 9.56 48.23
CA SER A 43 -67.81 10.34 47.80
C SER A 43 -66.61 9.99 48.67
N ASP A 44 -66.74 10.10 49.99
CA ASP A 44 -65.69 9.76 50.95
C ASP A 44 -65.13 8.33 50.71
N ARG A 45 -65.99 7.37 50.32
CA ARG A 45 -65.58 6.01 49.89
C ARG A 45 -64.89 6.00 48.52
N HIS A 46 -65.34 6.76 47.53
CA HIS A 46 -64.64 6.88 46.24
C HIS A 46 -63.26 7.53 46.38
N ASP A 47 -63.16 8.57 47.19
CA ASP A 47 -61.91 9.31 47.40
C ASP A 47 -60.90 8.45 48.18
N LYS A 48 -61.33 7.75 49.23
CA LYS A 48 -60.53 6.69 49.89
C LYS A 48 -60.13 5.56 48.94
N CYS A 49 -60.98 5.18 47.99
CA CYS A 49 -60.62 4.19 46.96
C CYS A 49 -59.57 4.73 45.98
N LYS A 50 -59.60 6.02 45.60
CA LYS A 50 -58.54 6.65 44.78
C LYS A 50 -57.23 6.68 45.56
N GLU A 51 -57.26 7.17 46.81
CA GLU A 51 -56.11 7.20 47.72
C GLU A 51 -55.49 5.80 47.87
N ALA A 52 -56.29 4.77 48.11
CA ALA A 52 -55.83 3.38 48.20
C ALA A 52 -55.23 2.84 46.87
N ILE A 53 -55.76 3.25 45.71
CA ILE A 53 -55.20 2.90 44.39
C ILE A 53 -53.86 3.60 44.16
N GLU A 54 -53.72 4.86 44.56
CA GLU A 54 -52.49 5.65 44.49
C GLU A 54 -51.43 5.17 45.49
N GLU A 55 -51.83 4.76 46.69
CA GLU A 55 -50.94 4.11 47.66
C GLU A 55 -50.47 2.74 47.17
N ALA A 56 -51.38 1.92 46.62
CA ALA A 56 -51.00 0.68 45.96
C ALA A 56 -50.08 0.93 44.74
N ALA A 57 -50.25 2.05 44.01
CA ALA A 57 -49.33 2.45 42.94
C ALA A 57 -47.93 2.79 43.51
N ARG A 58 -47.85 3.70 44.49
CA ARG A 58 -46.60 4.05 45.20
C ARG A 58 -45.90 2.84 45.81
N GLN A 59 -46.64 1.89 46.39
CA GLN A 59 -46.09 0.64 46.92
C GLN A 59 -45.56 -0.28 45.81
N ARG A 60 -46.29 -0.45 44.69
CA ARG A 60 -45.82 -1.21 43.52
C ARG A 60 -44.55 -0.60 42.92
N GLU A 61 -44.46 0.73 42.83
CA GLU A 61 -43.28 1.43 42.35
C GLU A 61 -42.09 1.26 43.30
N ALA A 62 -42.28 1.41 44.62
CA ALA A 62 -41.24 1.16 45.61
C ALA A 62 -40.72 -0.29 45.57
N MET A 63 -41.61 -1.28 45.41
CA MET A 63 -41.22 -2.69 45.27
C MET A 63 -40.52 -2.97 43.93
N HIS A 64 -40.92 -2.31 42.85
CA HIS A 64 -40.26 -2.39 41.53
C HIS A 64 -38.86 -1.74 41.54
N LEU A 65 -38.67 -0.64 42.26
CA LEU A 65 -37.35 -0.02 42.47
C LEU A 65 -36.43 -0.93 43.29
N ARG A 66 -36.91 -1.47 44.43
CA ARG A 66 -36.18 -2.47 45.22
C ARG A 66 -35.82 -3.72 44.41
N SER A 67 -36.73 -4.19 43.57
CA SER A 67 -36.46 -5.32 42.64
C SER A 67 -35.35 -4.99 41.65
N LYS A 68 -35.38 -3.81 41.02
CA LYS A 68 -34.29 -3.31 40.15
C LYS A 68 -32.96 -3.18 40.89
N GLU A 69 -32.97 -2.83 42.16
CA GLU A 69 -31.76 -2.75 42.99
C GLU A 69 -31.18 -4.13 43.30
N MET A 70 -32.03 -5.12 43.63
CA MET A 70 -31.57 -6.50 43.80
C MET A 70 -31.03 -7.11 42.49
N VAL A 71 -31.67 -6.84 41.34
CA VAL A 71 -31.19 -7.34 40.04
C VAL A 71 -29.82 -6.77 39.65
N LYS A 72 -29.46 -5.55 40.09
CA LYS A 72 -28.08 -5.00 39.93
C LYS A 72 -27.02 -5.75 40.74
N LEU A 73 -27.43 -6.58 41.72
CA LEU A 73 -26.54 -7.43 42.52
C LEU A 73 -26.52 -8.89 41.98
N TRP A 74 -27.28 -9.21 40.93
CA TRP A 74 -27.36 -10.54 40.36
C TRP A 74 -26.36 -10.71 39.21
N SER A 75 -25.20 -11.29 39.54
CA SER A 75 -24.04 -11.57 38.67
C SER A 75 -24.33 -12.34 37.37
N ASN A 76 -25.53 -12.91 37.24
CA ASN A 76 -25.93 -13.85 36.20
C ASN A 76 -27.02 -13.27 35.27
N THR A 77 -27.33 -11.98 35.41
CA THR A 77 -28.30 -11.28 34.54
C THR A 77 -27.81 -11.26 33.08
N ILE A 78 -28.69 -11.52 32.11
CA ILE A 78 -28.35 -11.60 30.67
C ILE A 78 -27.62 -10.33 30.19
N ALA A 79 -28.03 -9.14 30.65
CA ALA A 79 -27.36 -7.88 30.34
C ALA A 79 -25.90 -7.83 30.84
N GLU A 80 -25.57 -8.48 31.97
CA GLU A 80 -24.19 -8.61 32.42
C GLU A 80 -23.41 -9.64 31.61
N GLN A 81 -24.04 -10.74 31.19
CA GLN A 81 -23.41 -11.73 30.31
C GLN A 81 -23.04 -11.06 28.98
N MET A 82 -23.98 -10.35 28.34
CA MET A 82 -23.71 -9.56 27.13
C MET A 82 -22.62 -8.49 27.33
N ARG A 83 -22.53 -7.88 28.52
CA ARG A 83 -21.46 -6.94 28.87
C ARG A 83 -20.10 -7.64 29.03
N LYS A 84 -20.05 -8.81 29.67
CA LYS A 84 -18.85 -9.65 29.82
C LYS A 84 -18.36 -10.10 28.44
N ASP A 85 -19.25 -10.65 27.61
CA ASP A 85 -19.00 -10.98 26.20
C ASP A 85 -18.44 -9.80 25.41
N ALA A 86 -19.03 -8.60 25.53
CA ALA A 86 -18.55 -7.41 24.83
C ALA A 86 -17.13 -7.01 25.28
N ILE A 87 -16.83 -7.15 26.57
CA ILE A 87 -15.50 -6.89 27.13
C ILE A 87 -14.48 -7.93 26.65
N GLU A 88 -14.81 -9.23 26.67
CA GLU A 88 -13.90 -10.27 26.17
C GLU A 88 -13.66 -10.18 24.66
N ARG A 89 -14.69 -9.81 23.87
CA ARG A 89 -14.53 -9.49 22.43
C ARG A 89 -13.61 -8.29 22.23
N ALA A 90 -13.77 -7.22 23.02
CA ALA A 90 -12.91 -6.04 22.94
C ALA A 90 -11.45 -6.35 23.31
N LYS A 91 -11.21 -7.09 24.40
CA LYS A 91 -9.89 -7.61 24.78
C LYS A 91 -9.26 -8.44 23.66
N THR A 92 -10.01 -9.39 23.09
CA THR A 92 -9.54 -10.25 22.00
C THR A 92 -9.14 -9.43 20.76
N GLN A 93 -9.95 -8.43 20.41
CA GLN A 93 -9.64 -7.49 19.32
C GLN A 93 -8.40 -6.65 19.63
N GLN A 94 -8.23 -6.14 20.85
CA GLN A 94 -7.05 -5.39 21.28
C GLN A 94 -5.78 -6.27 21.24
N TYR A 95 -5.86 -7.51 21.73
CA TYR A 95 -4.76 -8.49 21.67
C TYR A 95 -4.33 -8.78 20.23
N TYR A 96 -5.28 -9.06 19.33
CA TYR A 96 -5.01 -9.22 17.89
C TYR A 96 -4.57 -7.93 17.19
N GLN A 97 -4.78 -6.75 17.79
CA GLN A 97 -4.26 -5.48 17.28
C GLN A 97 -2.83 -5.17 17.72
N THR A 98 -2.25 -5.90 18.69
CA THR A 98 -0.84 -5.74 19.07
C THR A 98 0.10 -6.09 17.91
N GLN A 99 1.22 -5.36 17.78
CA GLN A 99 2.12 -5.55 16.63
C GLN A 99 2.78 -6.93 16.62
N ARG A 100 3.07 -7.50 17.80
CA ARG A 100 3.66 -8.84 17.93
C ARG A 100 2.69 -9.93 17.48
N VAL A 101 1.42 -9.86 17.87
CA VAL A 101 0.39 -10.81 17.42
C VAL A 101 0.12 -10.65 15.92
N LYS A 102 0.15 -9.43 15.37
CA LYS A 102 0.09 -9.19 13.91
C LYS A 102 1.27 -9.82 13.16
N GLY A 103 2.49 -9.67 13.66
CA GLY A 103 3.69 -10.30 13.07
C GLY A 103 3.64 -11.83 13.12
N PHE A 104 3.07 -12.39 14.19
CA PHE A 104 2.83 -13.83 14.27
C PHE A 104 1.74 -14.30 13.29
N HIS A 105 0.66 -13.52 13.10
CA HIS A 105 -0.38 -13.85 12.11
C HIS A 105 0.10 -13.73 10.66
N SER A 106 0.99 -12.79 10.33
CA SER A 106 1.59 -12.74 8.99
C SER A 106 2.55 -13.91 8.74
N ALA A 107 3.27 -14.38 9.77
CA ALA A 107 4.04 -15.61 9.72
C ALA A 107 3.16 -16.87 9.59
N LEU A 108 1.96 -16.88 10.18
CA LEU A 108 0.96 -17.95 9.99
C LEU A 108 0.46 -18.00 8.54
N LEU A 109 0.05 -16.85 7.99
CA LEU A 109 -0.34 -16.73 6.59
C LEU A 109 0.78 -17.18 5.64
N LEU A 110 2.04 -16.82 5.95
CA LEU A 110 3.19 -17.30 5.17
C LEU A 110 3.36 -18.83 5.23
N SER A 111 3.08 -19.47 6.38
CA SER A 111 3.10 -20.94 6.47
C SER A 111 2.02 -21.63 5.63
N GLU A 112 0.88 -20.96 5.41
CA GLU A 112 -0.20 -21.42 4.54
C GLU A 112 0.16 -21.24 3.07
N VAL A 113 0.67 -20.05 2.70
CA VAL A 113 1.15 -19.75 1.34
C VAL A 113 2.26 -20.69 0.92
N LEU A 114 3.20 -21.04 1.81
CA LEU A 114 4.27 -21.99 1.50
C LEU A 114 3.73 -23.39 1.17
N LYS A 115 2.77 -23.91 1.96
CA LYS A 115 2.13 -25.20 1.68
C LYS A 115 1.35 -25.20 0.35
N GLU A 116 0.69 -24.09 0.03
CA GLU A 116 0.03 -23.90 -1.26
C GLU A 116 1.05 -23.87 -2.42
N THR A 117 2.20 -23.21 -2.27
CA THR A 117 3.24 -23.22 -3.31
C THR A 117 3.84 -24.61 -3.52
N ASP A 118 4.02 -25.41 -2.47
CA ASP A 118 4.50 -26.80 -2.60
C ASP A 118 3.49 -27.65 -3.39
N ALA A 119 2.19 -27.53 -3.10
CA ALA A 119 1.13 -28.21 -3.83
C ALA A 119 1.04 -27.78 -5.31
N GLN A 120 1.25 -26.50 -5.61
CA GLN A 120 1.32 -25.98 -6.98
C GLN A 120 2.56 -26.49 -7.74
N ILE A 121 3.70 -26.63 -7.05
CA ILE A 121 4.93 -27.21 -7.62
C ILE A 121 4.72 -28.70 -7.94
N GLU A 122 4.11 -29.47 -7.03
CA GLU A 122 3.73 -30.86 -7.30
C GLU A 122 2.79 -30.98 -8.51
N LEU A 123 1.71 -30.18 -8.56
CA LEU A 123 0.76 -30.19 -9.67
C LEU A 123 1.46 -29.87 -11.01
N LYS A 124 2.33 -28.86 -11.02
CA LYS A 124 3.13 -28.48 -12.19
C LYS A 124 4.05 -29.63 -12.64
N HIS A 125 4.69 -30.33 -11.72
CA HIS A 125 5.52 -31.50 -12.07
C HIS A 125 4.68 -32.65 -12.63
N ARG A 126 3.50 -32.95 -12.06
CA ARG A 126 2.58 -33.97 -12.57
C ARG A 126 2.12 -33.67 -14.00
N ILE A 127 1.79 -32.41 -14.30
CA ILE A 127 1.46 -31.92 -15.66
C ILE A 127 2.67 -32.06 -16.60
N GLN A 128 3.88 -31.77 -16.13
CA GLN A 128 5.10 -31.91 -16.92
C GLN A 128 5.55 -33.37 -17.17
N SER A 129 5.14 -34.33 -16.35
CA SER A 129 5.26 -35.75 -16.70
C SER A 129 4.27 -36.12 -17.79
N THR A 130 2.97 -35.87 -17.58
CA THR A 130 1.94 -36.31 -18.55
C THR A 130 2.08 -35.64 -19.91
N SER A 131 2.57 -34.40 -19.99
CA SER A 131 2.87 -33.78 -21.28
C SER A 131 4.01 -34.48 -22.01
N LYS A 132 5.10 -34.86 -21.31
CA LYS A 132 6.22 -35.60 -21.91
C LYS A 132 5.84 -36.99 -22.37
N ASP A 133 4.96 -37.66 -21.63
CA ASP A 133 4.45 -38.99 -21.99
C ASP A 133 3.64 -38.90 -23.29
N LEU A 134 2.76 -37.90 -23.42
CA LEU A 134 2.00 -37.61 -24.64
C LEU A 134 2.90 -37.16 -25.82
N ASP A 135 3.90 -36.31 -25.57
CA ASP A 135 4.89 -35.89 -26.58
C ASP A 135 5.68 -37.11 -27.10
N TRP A 136 6.05 -38.04 -26.21
CA TRP A 136 6.75 -39.28 -26.55
C TRP A 136 5.87 -40.24 -27.37
N GLU A 137 4.59 -40.40 -27.02
CA GLU A 137 3.63 -41.16 -27.83
C GLU A 137 3.45 -40.53 -29.22
N PHE A 138 3.31 -39.21 -29.32
CA PHE A 138 3.18 -38.49 -30.58
C PHE A 138 4.42 -38.63 -31.47
N LEU A 139 5.63 -38.53 -30.90
CA LEU A 139 6.88 -38.75 -31.61
C LEU A 139 7.01 -40.20 -32.11
N ASN A 140 6.58 -41.19 -31.32
CA ASN A 140 6.59 -42.59 -31.75
C ASN A 140 5.55 -42.88 -32.86
N GLN A 141 4.35 -42.31 -32.78
CA GLN A 141 3.37 -42.40 -33.85
C GLN A 141 3.88 -41.74 -35.14
N THR A 142 4.59 -40.61 -35.02
CA THR A 142 5.19 -39.89 -36.16
C THR A 142 6.27 -40.74 -36.82
N ARG A 143 7.23 -41.27 -36.04
CA ARG A 143 8.26 -42.21 -36.53
C ARG A 143 7.67 -43.44 -37.21
N SER A 144 6.63 -44.05 -36.64
CA SER A 144 5.96 -45.20 -37.26
C SER A 144 5.35 -44.87 -38.63
N ARG A 145 4.83 -43.65 -38.81
CA ARG A 145 4.30 -43.16 -40.10
C ARG A 145 5.42 -42.86 -41.10
N GLU A 146 6.54 -42.32 -40.64
CA GLU A 146 7.75 -42.09 -41.46
C GLU A 146 8.35 -43.43 -41.93
N ASP A 147 8.48 -44.41 -41.04
CA ASP A 147 8.91 -45.78 -41.36
C ASP A 147 7.97 -46.47 -42.35
N GLU A 148 6.66 -46.31 -42.21
CA GLU A 148 5.68 -46.80 -43.19
C GLU A 148 5.80 -46.11 -44.56
N ALA A 149 5.97 -44.78 -44.58
CA ALA A 149 6.15 -44.03 -45.82
C ALA A 149 7.43 -44.45 -46.54
N LEU A 150 8.54 -44.59 -45.81
CA LEU A 150 9.82 -45.06 -46.33
C LEU A 150 9.72 -46.49 -46.91
N LYS A 151 8.99 -47.40 -46.22
CA LYS A 151 8.72 -48.76 -46.74
C LYS A 151 7.90 -48.72 -48.03
N ARG A 152 6.89 -47.85 -48.13
CA ARG A 152 6.08 -47.66 -49.36
C ARG A 152 6.91 -47.09 -50.51
N GLU A 153 7.79 -46.12 -50.25
CA GLU A 153 8.73 -45.62 -51.27
C GLU A 153 9.72 -46.68 -51.72
N GLN A 154 10.31 -47.46 -50.81
CA GLN A 154 11.22 -48.56 -51.15
C GLN A 154 10.52 -49.63 -52.01
N GLN A 155 9.29 -50.01 -51.67
CA GLN A 155 8.47 -50.94 -52.47
C GLN A 155 8.18 -50.39 -53.87
N LYS A 156 7.75 -49.12 -53.98
CA LYS A 156 7.48 -48.47 -55.27
C LYS A 156 8.75 -48.31 -56.11
N ALA A 157 9.88 -47.97 -55.49
CA ALA A 157 11.17 -47.90 -56.15
C ALA A 157 11.70 -49.27 -56.60
N ALA A 158 11.32 -50.36 -55.93
CA ALA A 158 11.60 -51.73 -56.37
C ALA A 158 10.69 -52.14 -57.56
N GLN A 159 9.39 -51.81 -57.51
CA GLN A 159 8.45 -52.03 -58.62
C GLN A 159 8.91 -51.29 -59.88
N ASN A 160 9.15 -49.98 -59.80
CA ASN A 160 9.65 -49.16 -60.91
C ASN A 160 10.94 -49.74 -61.55
N LYS A 161 11.80 -50.40 -60.76
CA LYS A 161 13.02 -51.07 -61.28
C LYS A 161 12.69 -52.36 -62.03
N LEU A 162 11.75 -53.16 -61.54
CA LEU A 162 11.28 -54.37 -62.23
C LEU A 162 10.57 -54.00 -63.54
N ASP A 163 9.70 -52.98 -63.52
CA ASP A 163 8.99 -52.49 -64.70
C ASP A 163 9.96 -51.95 -65.76
N ALA A 164 10.99 -51.20 -65.34
CA ALA A 164 12.04 -50.71 -66.23
C ALA A 164 12.93 -51.83 -66.80
N LEU A 165 13.15 -52.92 -66.04
CA LEU A 165 13.85 -54.11 -66.54
C LEU A 165 12.99 -54.86 -67.57
N ALA A 166 11.71 -55.10 -67.29
CA ALA A 166 10.78 -55.74 -68.21
C ALA A 166 10.67 -54.96 -69.54
N PHE A 167 10.48 -53.64 -69.47
CA PHE A 167 10.45 -52.77 -70.65
C PHE A 167 11.78 -52.79 -71.44
N ALA A 168 12.92 -52.91 -70.76
CA ALA A 168 14.22 -53.08 -71.42
C ALA A 168 14.39 -54.46 -72.08
N GLU A 169 13.70 -55.50 -71.62
CA GLU A 169 13.64 -56.81 -72.27
C GLU A 169 12.67 -56.81 -73.46
N ASP A 170 11.52 -56.15 -73.36
CA ASP A 170 10.59 -55.95 -74.49
C ASP A 170 11.24 -55.14 -75.64
N LEU A 171 12.02 -54.10 -75.32
CA LEU A 171 12.80 -53.40 -76.35
C LEU A 171 13.86 -54.31 -76.99
N ARG A 172 14.47 -55.23 -76.23
CA ARG A 172 15.43 -56.21 -76.77
C ARG A 172 14.77 -57.27 -77.67
N THR A 173 13.54 -57.70 -77.37
CA THR A 173 12.80 -58.61 -78.27
C THR A 173 12.39 -57.89 -79.54
N GLN A 174 11.83 -56.69 -79.46
CA GLN A 174 11.50 -55.86 -80.64
C GLN A 174 12.72 -55.60 -81.54
N MET A 175 13.88 -55.28 -80.97
CA MET A 175 15.11 -55.10 -81.77
C MET A 175 15.50 -56.38 -82.53
N ARG A 176 15.43 -57.56 -81.89
CA ARG A 176 15.70 -58.86 -82.53
C ARG A 176 14.68 -59.17 -83.63
N GLU A 177 13.40 -58.83 -83.43
CA GLU A 177 12.37 -59.00 -84.46
C GLU A 177 12.64 -58.12 -85.69
N VAL A 178 13.06 -56.87 -85.50
CA VAL A 178 13.47 -55.97 -86.58
C VAL A 178 14.73 -56.48 -87.31
N GLU A 179 15.70 -57.05 -86.59
CA GLU A 179 16.88 -57.69 -87.19
C GLU A 179 16.49 -58.91 -88.04
N VAL A 180 15.60 -59.78 -87.53
CA VAL A 180 15.08 -60.94 -88.27
C VAL A 180 14.23 -60.51 -89.47
N ALA A 181 13.44 -59.44 -89.37
CA ALA A 181 12.70 -58.87 -90.49
C ALA A 181 13.64 -58.38 -91.60
N ARG A 182 14.66 -57.58 -91.25
CA ARG A 182 15.70 -57.11 -92.19
C ARG A 182 16.48 -58.27 -92.82
N ALA A 183 16.72 -59.36 -92.09
CA ALA A 183 17.35 -60.56 -92.63
C ALA A 183 16.44 -61.28 -93.64
N ARG A 184 15.13 -61.37 -93.38
CA ARG A 184 14.12 -61.91 -94.31
C ARG A 184 14.01 -61.06 -95.58
N GLU A 185 14.05 -59.73 -95.46
CA GLU A 185 14.05 -58.81 -96.61
C GLU A 185 15.31 -58.99 -97.47
N LYS A 186 16.51 -59.01 -96.86
CA LYS A 186 17.75 -59.31 -97.60
C LYS A 186 17.66 -60.63 -98.38
N LEU A 187 17.07 -61.68 -97.79
CA LEU A 187 16.86 -62.96 -98.47
C LEU A 187 15.86 -62.90 -99.62
N LYS A 188 14.81 -62.07 -99.54
CA LYS A 188 13.91 -61.80 -100.67
C LYS A 188 14.66 -61.09 -101.80
N ASN A 189 15.37 -60.00 -101.48
CA ASN A 189 16.09 -59.20 -102.46
C ASN A 189 17.15 -60.02 -103.23
N VAL A 190 17.79 -61.01 -102.57
CA VAL A 190 18.69 -61.96 -103.25
C VAL A 190 17.93 -62.84 -104.24
N LYS A 191 16.79 -63.43 -103.86
CA LYS A 191 15.96 -64.26 -104.75
C LYS A 191 15.37 -63.48 -105.93
N GLU A 192 14.95 -62.24 -105.68
CA GLU A 192 14.49 -61.31 -106.72
C GLU A 192 15.63 -60.96 -107.67
N GLY A 193 16.85 -60.76 -107.16
CA GLY A 193 18.07 -60.58 -107.96
C GLY A 193 18.44 -61.80 -108.81
N GLU A 194 18.30 -63.02 -108.28
CA GLU A 194 18.46 -64.27 -109.04
C GLU A 194 17.42 -64.39 -110.16
N GLU A 195 16.14 -64.07 -109.88
CA GLU A 195 15.07 -64.16 -110.88
C GLU A 195 15.22 -63.11 -111.99
N ILE A 196 15.65 -61.88 -111.65
CA ILE A 196 16.01 -60.85 -112.64
C ILE A 196 17.16 -61.33 -113.53
N GLN A 197 18.14 -62.08 -113.00
CA GLN A 197 19.22 -62.66 -113.81
C GLN A 197 18.69 -63.78 -114.74
N ARG A 198 17.77 -64.63 -114.28
CA ARG A 198 17.11 -65.65 -115.12
C ARG A 198 16.30 -65.02 -116.26
N LEU A 199 15.47 -64.02 -115.95
CA LEU A 199 14.69 -63.28 -116.94
C LEU A 199 15.58 -62.56 -117.95
N ARG A 200 16.70 -61.97 -117.52
CA ARG A 200 17.71 -61.39 -118.41
C ARG A 200 18.35 -62.43 -119.33
N ALA A 201 18.68 -63.62 -118.82
CA ALA A 201 19.25 -64.70 -119.62
C ALA A 201 18.25 -65.22 -120.66
N LEU A 202 16.98 -65.39 -120.28
CA LEU A 202 15.89 -65.75 -121.19
C LEU A 202 15.73 -64.69 -122.30
N HIS A 203 15.68 -63.41 -121.94
CA HIS A 203 15.52 -62.33 -122.92
C HIS A 203 16.70 -62.22 -123.91
N LEU A 204 17.94 -62.46 -123.45
CA LEU A 204 19.10 -62.52 -124.34
C LEU A 204 19.05 -63.73 -125.29
N TRP A 205 18.51 -64.86 -124.83
CA TRP A 205 18.26 -66.03 -125.69
C TRP A 205 17.15 -65.76 -126.71
N GLU A 206 16.04 -65.14 -126.31
CA GLU A 206 14.97 -64.70 -127.22
C GLU A 206 15.50 -63.76 -128.30
N GLN A 207 16.30 -62.74 -127.91
CA GLN A 207 16.96 -61.85 -128.87
C GLN A 207 17.88 -62.62 -129.83
N SER A 208 18.61 -63.63 -129.37
CA SER A 208 19.47 -64.46 -130.23
C SER A 208 18.66 -65.31 -131.22
N VAL A 209 17.53 -65.90 -130.79
CA VAL A 209 16.64 -66.69 -131.66
C VAL A 209 15.95 -65.80 -132.68
N GLU A 210 15.51 -64.60 -132.29
CA GLU A 210 14.87 -63.66 -133.20
C GLU A 210 15.89 -63.03 -134.17
N GLN A 211 17.15 -62.81 -133.75
CA GLN A 211 18.23 -62.47 -134.68
C GLN A 211 18.53 -63.59 -135.68
N GLN A 212 18.48 -64.86 -135.27
CA GLN A 212 18.61 -66.01 -136.19
C GLN A 212 17.46 -66.04 -137.20
N ARG A 213 16.20 -65.90 -136.75
CA ARG A 213 15.03 -65.76 -137.63
C ARG A 213 15.17 -64.60 -138.61
N GLN A 214 15.62 -63.43 -138.15
CA GLN A 214 15.85 -62.28 -139.02
C GLN A 214 17.04 -62.49 -139.97
N ALA A 215 17.99 -63.38 -139.67
CA ALA A 215 19.07 -63.75 -140.58
C ALA A 215 18.59 -64.75 -141.65
N GLU A 216 17.72 -65.70 -141.29
CA GLU A 216 17.02 -66.59 -142.23
C GLU A 216 16.08 -65.80 -143.13
N GLN A 217 15.25 -64.91 -142.58
CA GLN A 217 14.43 -63.98 -143.36
C GLN A 217 15.29 -63.10 -144.27
N ARG A 218 16.47 -62.63 -143.83
CA ARG A 218 17.41 -61.90 -144.70
C ARG A 218 18.01 -62.76 -145.81
N ARG A 219 18.28 -64.05 -145.59
CA ARG A 219 18.67 -64.99 -146.66
C ARG A 219 17.55 -65.21 -147.66
N ASN A 220 16.32 -65.44 -147.18
CA ASN A 220 15.16 -65.68 -148.02
C ASN A 220 14.78 -64.43 -148.82
N THR A 221 14.84 -63.24 -148.21
CA THR A 221 14.67 -61.96 -148.95
C THR A 221 15.85 -61.65 -149.87
N MET A 222 17.09 -62.09 -149.58
CA MET A 222 18.20 -62.01 -150.54
C MET A 222 17.96 -62.90 -151.76
N GLN A 223 17.48 -64.15 -151.58
CA GLN A 223 17.11 -65.03 -152.69
C GLN A 223 15.95 -64.44 -153.52
N ALA A 224 14.86 -64.07 -152.85
CA ALA A 224 13.72 -63.40 -153.50
C ALA A 224 14.12 -62.03 -154.11
N HIS A 225 15.18 -61.37 -153.63
CA HIS A 225 15.69 -60.15 -154.24
C HIS A 225 16.64 -60.39 -155.41
N LEU A 226 17.36 -61.53 -155.47
CA LEU A 226 18.08 -61.94 -156.68
C LEU A 226 17.09 -62.33 -157.78
N GLU A 227 16.04 -63.07 -157.44
CA GLU A 227 14.89 -63.33 -158.32
C GLU A 227 14.20 -62.02 -158.74
N HIS A 228 13.95 -61.11 -157.79
CA HIS A 228 13.39 -59.78 -158.09
C HIS A 228 14.37 -58.89 -158.86
N ILE A 229 15.70 -59.03 -158.78
CA ILE A 229 16.63 -58.30 -159.65
C ILE A 229 16.55 -58.86 -161.07
N SER A 230 16.53 -60.19 -161.22
CA SER A 230 16.26 -60.84 -162.51
C SER A 230 14.93 -60.36 -163.12
N ASN A 231 13.91 -60.07 -162.30
CA ASN A 231 12.64 -59.50 -162.74
C ASN A 231 12.63 -57.94 -162.81
N LYS A 232 13.49 -57.23 -162.06
CA LYS A 232 13.59 -55.76 -162.06
C LYS A 232 14.46 -55.27 -163.21
N ASP A 233 15.36 -56.07 -163.75
CA ASP A 233 15.99 -55.72 -165.02
C ASP A 233 15.04 -55.91 -166.22
N VAL A 234 13.90 -56.60 -166.02
CA VAL A 234 12.73 -56.52 -166.90
C VAL A 234 11.84 -55.29 -166.58
N VAL A 235 11.58 -54.99 -165.30
CA VAL A 235 10.63 -53.93 -164.87
C VAL A 235 11.22 -52.51 -164.75
N ARG A 236 12.55 -52.34 -164.68
CA ARG A 236 13.21 -51.02 -164.60
C ARG A 236 13.22 -50.28 -165.93
N GLY A 237 12.84 -50.92 -167.03
CA GLY A 237 12.38 -50.21 -168.21
C GLY A 237 11.08 -49.39 -168.01
N ILE A 238 10.67 -49.01 -166.75
CA ILE A 238 9.30 -48.52 -166.36
C ILE A 238 9.11 -47.20 -165.37
N ASN A 239 9.30 -47.00 -163.97
CA ASN A 239 9.06 -45.69 -163.06
C ASN A 239 9.34 -45.55 -161.40
N GLU A 240 9.58 -44.36 -160.64
CA GLU A 240 9.77 -44.05 -159.06
C GLU A 240 9.55 -42.53 -158.35
N GLN A 241 9.67 -42.11 -156.98
CA GLN A 241 9.34 -40.71 -156.25
C GLN A 241 9.91 -40.15 -154.76
N LYS A 242 9.45 -39.02 -153.99
CA LYS A 242 10.07 -38.20 -152.75
C LYS A 242 9.26 -37.13 -151.74
N GLN A 243 9.76 -36.52 -150.55
CA GLN A 243 9.21 -35.35 -149.59
C GLN A 243 9.96 -34.78 -148.20
N ALA A 244 9.65 -33.61 -147.44
CA ALA A 244 10.14 -33.06 -146.02
C ALA A 244 9.67 -31.62 -145.31
N LEU A 245 9.81 -31.23 -143.94
CA LEU A 245 9.65 -29.81 -143.20
C LEU A 245 9.83 -29.52 -141.56
N GLU A 246 9.86 -28.21 -141.00
CA GLU A 246 9.49 -27.45 -139.64
C GLU A 246 10.27 -27.16 -138.20
N GLU A 247 10.01 -26.05 -137.34
CA GLU A 247 10.57 -25.62 -135.91
C GLU A 247 10.07 -24.30 -135.03
N GLU A 248 10.43 -24.02 -133.68
CA GLU A 248 10.77 -22.73 -132.80
C GLU A 248 10.06 -22.19 -131.40
N GLN A 249 10.77 -21.49 -130.41
CA GLN A 249 10.49 -20.31 -129.38
C GLN A 249 10.20 -20.27 -127.75
N ARG A 250 10.48 -19.12 -126.96
CA ARG A 250 9.86 -18.45 -125.64
C ARG A 250 10.54 -18.34 -124.16
N LYS A 251 10.34 -17.32 -123.18
CA LYS A 251 10.67 -17.20 -121.60
C LYS A 251 10.56 -15.77 -120.75
N LEU A 252 10.48 -15.60 -119.34
CA LEU A 252 10.57 -14.29 -118.42
C LEU A 252 10.43 -14.20 -116.75
N PHE A 253 10.84 -13.09 -115.98
CA PHE A 253 10.40 -12.33 -114.63
C PHE A 253 10.86 -12.47 -113.04
N LEU A 254 10.81 -11.43 -112.05
CA LEU A 254 11.02 -11.41 -110.46
C LEU A 254 10.95 -10.04 -109.48
N SER A 255 11.03 -9.98 -108.05
CA SER A 255 10.97 -8.75 -107.03
C SER A 255 11.28 -8.82 -105.38
N ALA A 256 11.32 -7.71 -104.46
CA ALA A 256 11.65 -7.64 -102.89
C ALA A 256 11.42 -6.32 -101.89
N LYS A 257 11.52 -6.26 -100.45
CA LYS A 257 11.44 -5.02 -99.41
C LYS A 257 11.79 -5.06 -97.77
N GLU A 258 11.78 -3.95 -96.89
CA GLU A 258 12.39 -3.70 -95.43
C GLU A 258 11.62 -3.31 -93.99
N LYS A 259 12.08 -2.43 -92.94
CA LYS A 259 12.07 -2.46 -91.32
C LYS A 259 12.12 -1.14 -90.27
N MET A 260 12.00 -1.14 -88.84
CA MET A 260 11.91 0.01 -87.74
C MET A 260 12.21 -0.21 -86.13
N VAL A 261 13.27 0.29 -85.37
CA VAL A 261 13.66 -0.27 -83.97
C VAL A 261 14.25 0.54 -82.70
N GLY A 262 14.41 1.88 -82.56
CA GLY A 262 15.38 2.48 -81.55
C GLY A 262 15.01 3.03 -80.12
N LEU A 263 15.73 2.56 -79.06
CA LEU A 263 16.15 3.20 -77.75
C LEU A 263 15.08 3.50 -76.63
N ARG A 264 15.26 3.31 -75.30
CA ARG A 264 16.35 3.22 -74.26
C ARG A 264 16.62 4.51 -73.41
N LYS A 265 15.94 4.71 -72.27
CA LYS A 265 16.38 5.53 -71.10
C LYS A 265 15.79 4.98 -69.79
N GLU A 266 16.60 4.76 -68.75
CA GLU A 266 16.32 3.65 -67.81
C GLU A 266 16.80 3.82 -66.33
N LYS A 267 17.52 4.90 -65.94
CA LYS A 267 18.62 4.68 -64.96
C LYS A 267 19.03 5.77 -63.93
N GLU A 268 18.11 6.53 -63.31
CA GLU A 268 18.52 7.79 -62.62
C GLU A 268 17.95 8.15 -61.22
N ALA A 269 17.18 7.30 -60.51
CA ALA A 269 16.62 7.68 -59.20
C ALA A 269 16.58 6.54 -58.15
N ALA A 270 17.57 6.48 -57.23
CA ALA A 270 17.65 5.37 -56.26
C ALA A 270 18.36 5.61 -54.89
N LEU A 271 19.05 6.73 -54.63
CA LEU A 271 19.90 6.87 -53.41
C LEU A 271 19.94 8.29 -52.80
N PHE A 272 19.23 8.55 -51.70
CA PHE A 272 19.65 9.52 -50.67
C PHE A 272 18.92 9.37 -49.32
N SER A 273 19.60 9.79 -48.23
CA SER A 273 19.09 10.05 -46.85
C SER A 273 18.34 8.95 -46.07
N GLU A 274 19.08 8.08 -45.37
CA GLU A 274 18.60 7.34 -44.18
C GLU A 274 19.72 7.15 -43.14
N ALA A 275 20.15 8.22 -42.44
CA ALA A 275 21.14 8.11 -41.34
C ALA A 275 21.30 9.37 -40.44
N GLN A 276 20.42 9.61 -39.45
CA GLN A 276 20.80 10.29 -38.18
C GLN A 276 19.67 10.31 -37.11
N ILE A 277 19.67 9.34 -36.19
CA ILE A 277 19.01 9.44 -34.87
C ILE A 277 19.90 8.76 -33.84
N LEU A 278 20.54 9.55 -32.95
CA LEU A 278 21.15 9.17 -31.65
C LEU A 278 22.05 10.32 -31.17
N ARG A 279 21.60 11.18 -30.22
CA ARG A 279 22.54 12.06 -29.47
C ARG A 279 22.05 12.56 -28.11
N ASP A 280 20.78 12.91 -27.94
CA ASP A 280 20.32 13.58 -26.70
C ASP A 280 19.81 12.62 -25.60
N ARG A 281 20.76 11.92 -24.97
CA ARG A 281 20.52 11.18 -23.71
C ARG A 281 21.49 11.58 -22.58
N VAL A 282 21.91 12.85 -22.59
CA VAL A 282 22.93 13.41 -21.69
C VAL A 282 22.35 14.27 -20.56
N VAL A 283 21.16 14.86 -20.74
CA VAL A 283 20.59 15.85 -19.80
C VAL A 283 19.73 15.19 -18.71
N HIS A 284 20.25 14.16 -18.02
CA HIS A 284 19.55 13.57 -16.86
C HIS A 284 20.44 13.21 -15.65
N LYS A 285 20.63 14.24 -14.81
CA LYS A 285 20.47 14.22 -13.33
C LYS A 285 21.64 13.80 -12.41
N LEU A 286 21.59 14.45 -11.24
CA LEU A 286 22.07 14.00 -9.92
C LEU A 286 23.54 14.20 -9.49
N THR A 287 24.22 15.26 -9.94
CA THR A 287 25.47 15.75 -9.30
C THR A 287 25.53 17.29 -9.21
N THR A 288 25.86 17.95 -8.08
CA THR A 288 25.75 17.55 -6.65
C THR A 288 25.92 18.79 -5.75
N THR A 289 24.91 19.19 -4.96
CA THR A 289 24.96 19.99 -3.70
C THR A 289 23.50 20.18 -3.26
N GLN A 290 22.92 19.57 -2.21
CA GLN A 290 23.46 18.98 -0.97
C GLN A 290 23.86 19.99 0.13
N GLN A 291 22.86 20.73 0.67
CA GLN A 291 22.71 21.10 2.12
C GLN A 291 23.67 22.20 2.69
N GLN A 292 23.43 22.98 3.78
CA GLN A 292 22.27 23.32 4.68
C GLN A 292 22.64 24.47 5.69
N LYS A 293 21.65 25.05 6.43
CA LYS A 293 21.72 25.83 7.74
C LYS A 293 21.99 27.36 7.76
N THR A 294 21.54 28.04 8.85
CA THR A 294 21.52 29.51 9.15
C THR A 294 21.29 29.81 10.68
N ALA A 295 21.29 31.11 11.12
CA ALA A 295 20.90 31.76 12.43
C ALA A 295 21.98 32.71 13.08
N SER A 296 21.61 33.60 14.04
CA SER A 296 22.41 34.71 14.68
C SER A 296 22.00 35.01 16.18
N GLU A 297 22.19 36.11 16.96
CA GLU A 297 22.47 37.58 16.80
C GLU A 297 22.86 38.31 18.17
N GLU A 298 23.01 39.67 18.20
CA GLU A 298 22.96 40.69 19.32
C GLU A 298 24.18 41.12 20.23
N ALA A 299 24.26 42.44 20.66
CA ALA A 299 24.74 43.00 21.99
C ALA A 299 24.92 44.57 22.19
N ALA A 300 24.48 45.14 23.37
CA ALA A 300 25.06 46.26 24.24
C ALA A 300 24.80 47.84 24.09
N LEU A 301 25.09 48.66 25.17
CA LEU A 301 24.65 50.09 25.46
C LEU A 301 25.61 51.06 26.31
N ALA A 302 25.25 52.35 26.63
CA ALA A 302 26.12 53.56 26.97
C ALA A 302 25.91 54.41 28.31
N LYS A 303 26.75 55.47 28.69
CA LYS A 303 26.47 56.63 29.66
C LYS A 303 27.58 57.70 30.08
N ALA A 304 27.23 58.90 30.66
CA ALA A 304 28.01 59.79 31.65
C ALA A 304 27.32 61.14 32.17
N VAL A 305 27.34 61.57 33.50
CA VAL A 305 26.80 62.88 34.14
C VAL A 305 27.21 63.22 35.65
N TYR A 306 27.12 64.49 36.20
CA TYR A 306 27.27 64.93 37.67
C TYR A 306 26.92 66.45 38.07
N GLN A 307 26.63 66.86 39.37
CA GLN A 307 26.49 68.28 39.92
C GLN A 307 26.37 68.51 41.52
N GLN A 308 26.48 69.75 42.11
CA GLN A 308 26.26 70.15 43.59
C GLN A 308 26.10 71.70 43.93
N GLU A 309 25.77 72.14 45.20
CA GLU A 309 25.36 73.53 45.67
C GLU A 309 25.68 74.08 47.17
N ALA A 310 24.68 74.51 48.01
CA ALA A 310 24.56 74.94 49.47
C ALA A 310 25.36 76.13 50.18
N ARG A 311 24.77 77.03 51.04
CA ARG A 311 25.40 78.00 52.07
C ARG A 311 24.44 78.98 52.89
N GLN A 312 24.73 79.48 54.16
CA GLN A 312 24.02 80.60 54.94
C GLN A 312 24.56 81.00 56.40
N MET A 313 24.14 82.12 57.11
CA MET A 313 24.52 82.52 58.54
C MET A 313 23.84 83.78 59.29
N GLN A 314 23.98 83.91 60.65
CA GLN A 314 24.05 85.08 61.65
C GLN A 314 22.86 85.97 62.24
N ARG A 315 22.87 86.41 63.58
CA ARG A 315 22.06 87.54 64.26
C ARG A 315 22.12 87.80 65.85
N HIS A 316 21.70 89.02 66.33
CA HIS A 316 21.05 89.50 67.64
C HIS A 316 21.78 90.02 68.98
N ARG A 317 21.04 90.76 69.90
CA ARG A 317 21.44 91.49 71.19
C ARG A 317 20.23 92.02 72.09
N ALA A 318 20.37 92.37 73.42
CA ALA A 318 19.38 93.09 74.34
C ALA A 318 19.91 93.66 75.75
N GLU A 319 19.18 94.55 76.50
CA GLU A 319 19.59 95.33 77.75
C GLU A 319 18.50 95.68 78.88
N ASP A 320 18.79 96.47 79.98
CA ASP A 320 18.02 96.68 81.30
C ASP A 320 18.08 98.11 82.01
N GLU A 321 17.18 98.49 82.99
CA GLU A 321 17.35 99.63 83.99
C GLU A 321 16.33 99.78 85.23
N LYS A 322 16.38 100.89 86.05
CA LYS A 322 15.30 101.59 86.86
C LYS A 322 15.05 101.20 88.35
N LYS A 323 16.10 101.21 89.21
CA LYS A 323 16.33 100.15 90.25
C LYS A 323 16.08 100.37 91.78
N ALA A 324 16.08 101.58 92.34
CA ALA A 324 16.40 101.76 93.79
C ALA A 324 15.31 101.41 94.83
N GLU A 325 14.14 102.07 94.85
CA GLU A 325 13.13 101.87 95.92
C GLU A 325 12.51 100.47 95.91
N ARG A 326 12.64 99.75 94.77
CA ARG A 326 12.41 98.31 94.69
C ARG A 326 13.06 97.59 95.88
N LEU A 327 14.27 97.96 96.28
CA LEU A 327 15.15 97.19 97.17
C LEU A 327 14.65 96.97 98.61
N LYS A 328 13.74 97.82 99.14
CA LYS A 328 13.14 97.67 100.49
C LYS A 328 11.79 96.96 100.49
N ALA A 329 10.91 97.22 99.53
CA ALA A 329 9.76 96.33 99.31
C ALA A 329 10.28 94.90 99.02
N ILE A 330 11.39 94.80 98.29
CA ILE A 330 12.14 93.56 98.08
C ILE A 330 12.78 93.01 99.38
N SER A 331 12.99 93.71 100.51
CA SER A 331 13.57 93.06 101.71
C SER A 331 12.60 92.21 102.52
N GLU A 332 11.40 92.70 102.81
CA GLU A 332 10.37 91.89 103.50
C GLU A 332 9.76 90.87 102.53
N HIS A 333 9.65 91.23 101.25
CA HIS A 333 9.39 90.28 100.17
C HIS A 333 10.53 89.27 100.02
N ARG A 334 11.83 89.61 100.26
CA ARG A 334 12.93 88.63 100.27
C ARG A 334 12.76 87.63 101.39
N GLU A 335 12.44 88.05 102.61
CA GLU A 335 12.33 87.10 103.75
C GLU A 335 11.13 86.17 103.59
N THR A 336 9.97 86.70 103.19
CA THR A 336 8.80 85.88 102.86
C THR A 336 9.02 85.02 101.61
N MET A 337 9.65 85.56 100.56
CA MET A 337 10.06 84.77 99.40
C MET A 337 11.13 83.74 99.73
N LEU A 338 12.03 83.96 100.68
CA LEU A 338 13.05 82.99 101.07
C LEU A 338 12.40 81.81 101.77
N LEU A 339 11.46 82.02 102.69
CA LEU A 339 10.70 80.93 103.30
C LEU A 339 9.77 80.23 102.30
N GLU A 340 9.08 80.97 101.44
CA GLU A 340 8.30 80.37 100.35
C GLU A 340 9.20 79.65 99.33
N GLN A 341 10.40 80.17 99.04
CA GLN A 341 11.37 79.57 98.13
C GLN A 341 11.99 78.33 98.76
N GLU A 342 12.29 78.30 100.05
CA GLU A 342 12.72 77.09 100.76
C GLU A 342 11.64 76.01 100.74
N GLN A 343 10.36 76.37 100.87
CA GLN A 343 9.25 75.42 100.73
C GLN A 343 9.02 74.97 99.27
N LYS A 344 9.11 75.89 98.31
CA LYS A 344 9.04 75.60 96.85
C LYS A 344 10.24 74.77 96.40
N GLU A 345 11.43 75.00 96.96
CA GLU A 345 12.64 74.22 96.72
C GLU A 345 12.58 72.88 97.45
N ALA A 346 12.07 72.78 98.68
CA ALA A 346 11.89 71.50 99.36
C ALA A 346 10.91 70.60 98.58
N THR A 347 9.76 71.15 98.17
CA THR A 347 8.78 70.43 97.34
C THR A 347 9.27 70.20 95.92
N ALA A 348 10.08 71.08 95.32
CA ALA A 348 10.73 70.82 94.03
C ALA A 348 11.86 69.78 94.14
N ARG A 349 12.61 69.72 95.25
CA ARG A 349 13.61 68.68 95.53
C ARG A 349 12.91 67.32 95.73
N GLN A 350 11.80 67.28 96.45
CA GLN A 350 10.95 66.08 96.55
C GLN A 350 10.44 65.63 95.17
N ARG A 351 9.80 66.53 94.41
CA ARG A 351 9.34 66.23 93.03
C ARG A 351 10.48 65.83 92.10
N ALA A 352 11.67 66.41 92.23
CA ALA A 352 12.84 66.04 91.44
C ALA A 352 13.38 64.64 91.82
N LEU A 353 13.25 64.22 93.08
CA LEU A 353 13.55 62.85 93.52
C LEU A 353 12.49 61.86 93.04
N GLU A 354 11.21 62.19 93.13
CA GLU A 354 10.09 61.41 92.58
C GLU A 354 10.22 61.26 91.05
N GLU A 355 10.54 62.35 90.34
CA GLU A 355 10.86 62.34 88.92
C GLU A 355 12.09 61.50 88.60
N LEU A 356 13.14 61.52 89.44
CA LEU A 356 14.34 60.71 89.25
C LEU A 356 14.02 59.22 89.44
N GLN A 357 13.23 58.86 90.44
CA GLN A 357 12.74 57.50 90.68
C GLN A 357 11.85 57.04 89.51
N ALA A 358 10.87 57.84 89.10
CA ALA A 358 10.03 57.54 87.94
C ALA A 358 10.84 57.39 86.62
N LYS A 359 11.92 58.16 86.44
CA LYS A 359 12.85 58.00 85.31
C LYS A 359 13.69 56.73 85.41
N GLN A 360 14.08 56.31 86.62
CA GLN A 360 14.79 55.04 86.86
C GLN A 360 13.86 53.83 86.62
N GLU A 361 12.63 53.86 87.15
CA GLU A 361 11.61 52.82 86.93
C GLU A 361 11.17 52.73 85.47
N ALA A 362 10.99 53.87 84.80
CA ALA A 362 10.74 53.89 83.35
C ALA A 362 11.91 53.29 82.56
N ALA A 363 13.16 53.49 83.01
CA ALA A 363 14.34 52.91 82.36
C ALA A 363 14.47 51.40 82.60
N THR A 364 14.15 50.87 83.79
CA THR A 364 14.14 49.42 84.03
C THR A 364 13.03 48.74 83.23
N ILE A 365 11.80 49.28 83.28
CA ILE A 365 10.65 48.77 82.49
C ILE A 365 10.96 48.83 80.98
N PHE A 366 11.64 49.87 80.50
CA PHE A 366 12.06 49.96 79.09
C PHE A 366 13.12 48.91 78.73
N LEU A 367 14.10 48.66 79.60
CA LEU A 367 15.12 47.63 79.42
C LEU A 367 14.49 46.23 79.39
N GLU A 368 13.63 45.91 80.36
CA GLU A 368 12.88 44.64 80.43
C GLU A 368 12.02 44.44 79.18
N LYS A 369 11.31 45.48 78.73
CA LYS A 369 10.50 45.45 77.50
C LYS A 369 11.34 45.25 76.25
N GLN A 370 12.58 45.75 76.20
CA GLN A 370 13.52 45.42 75.11
C GLN A 370 13.99 43.96 75.21
N GLN A 371 14.30 43.45 76.40
CA GLN A 371 14.70 42.04 76.59
C GLN A 371 13.57 41.08 76.20
N GLN A 372 12.34 41.34 76.63
CA GLN A 372 11.14 40.57 76.24
C GLN A 372 10.91 40.61 74.73
N LYS A 373 11.02 41.79 74.10
CA LYS A 373 10.91 41.90 72.62
C LYS A 373 12.01 41.11 71.90
N ALA A 374 13.23 41.09 72.44
CA ALA A 374 14.34 40.31 71.89
C ALA A 374 14.17 38.80 72.11
N GLN A 375 13.57 38.37 73.24
CA GLN A 375 13.20 36.98 73.50
C GLN A 375 12.10 36.52 72.53
N GLN A 376 11.00 37.27 72.42
CA GLN A 376 9.91 37.00 71.48
C GLN A 376 10.39 36.94 70.02
N ALA A 377 11.33 37.82 69.61
CA ALA A 377 11.93 37.76 68.28
C ALA A 377 12.78 36.50 68.06
N ARG A 378 13.53 36.05 69.08
CA ARG A 378 14.29 34.77 69.03
C ARG A 378 13.37 33.55 68.98
N GLU A 379 12.28 33.57 69.75
CA GLU A 379 11.29 32.49 69.80
C GLU A 379 10.49 32.39 68.49
N ALA A 380 10.06 33.51 67.92
CA ALA A 380 9.45 33.56 66.59
C ALA A 380 10.42 33.06 65.50
N GLY A 381 11.70 33.40 65.59
CA GLY A 381 12.75 32.88 64.71
C GLY A 381 12.91 31.36 64.81
N ARG A 382 12.89 30.80 66.03
CA ARG A 382 12.91 29.35 66.28
C ARG A 382 11.66 28.66 65.73
N ALA A 383 10.47 29.18 66.00
CA ALA A 383 9.22 28.63 65.49
C ALA A 383 9.17 28.62 63.95
N LEU A 384 9.72 29.65 63.29
CA LEU A 384 9.86 29.71 61.84
C LEU A 384 10.88 28.67 61.32
N GLN A 385 12.02 28.53 61.99
CA GLN A 385 13.03 27.49 61.70
C GLN A 385 12.42 26.08 61.81
N ASP A 386 11.70 25.79 62.89
CA ASP A 386 11.04 24.49 63.11
C ASP A 386 9.97 24.23 62.05
N HIS A 387 9.20 25.25 61.66
CA HIS A 387 8.23 25.13 60.57
C HIS A 387 8.92 24.84 59.22
N HIS A 388 10.05 25.47 58.90
CA HIS A 388 10.82 25.16 57.70
C HIS A 388 11.41 23.74 57.74
N VAL A 389 11.90 23.27 58.89
CA VAL A 389 12.37 21.89 59.06
C VAL A 389 11.22 20.89 58.86
N GLN A 390 10.03 21.15 59.43
CA GLN A 390 8.83 20.35 59.20
C GLN A 390 8.43 20.32 57.71
N GLN A 391 8.48 21.45 57.00
CA GLN A 391 8.23 21.48 55.55
C GLN A 391 9.25 20.65 54.75
N ILE A 392 10.54 20.72 55.10
CA ILE A 392 11.60 19.94 54.44
C ILE A 392 11.39 18.44 54.67
N VAL A 393 11.13 18.02 55.91
CA VAL A 393 10.82 16.61 56.24
C VAL A 393 9.55 16.14 55.54
N GLY A 394 8.48 16.93 55.56
CA GLY A 394 7.23 16.62 54.87
C GLY A 394 7.33 16.59 53.34
N LYS A 395 8.29 17.32 52.73
CA LYS A 395 8.64 17.16 51.31
C LYS A 395 9.42 15.85 51.08
N ARG A 396 10.41 15.55 51.92
CA ARG A 396 11.24 14.33 51.82
C ARG A 396 10.40 13.05 51.93
N VAL A 397 9.48 12.98 52.90
CA VAL A 397 8.59 11.83 53.10
C VAL A 397 7.70 11.60 51.87
N ARG A 398 7.07 12.65 51.32
CA ARG A 398 6.27 12.54 50.08
C ARG A 398 7.10 12.10 48.87
N LEU A 399 8.33 12.58 48.73
CA LEU A 399 9.25 12.12 47.68
C LEU A 399 9.69 10.66 47.87
N GLN A 400 9.73 10.15 49.10
CA GLN A 400 9.98 8.72 49.37
C GLN A 400 8.73 7.88 49.05
N GLN A 401 7.54 8.33 49.44
CA GLN A 401 6.25 7.68 49.12
C GLN A 401 6.04 7.56 47.61
N LEU A 402 6.22 8.65 46.85
CA LEU A 402 6.15 8.62 45.39
C LEU A 402 7.16 7.66 44.76
N LYS A 403 8.37 7.54 45.33
CA LYS A 403 9.39 6.58 44.86
C LYS A 403 9.05 5.13 45.21
N THR A 404 8.35 4.86 46.31
CA THR A 404 7.83 3.50 46.59
C THR A 404 6.63 3.17 45.73
N GLU A 405 5.70 4.10 45.52
CA GLU A 405 4.54 3.95 44.63
C GLU A 405 4.96 3.71 43.17
N GLN A 406 5.98 4.44 42.69
CA GLN A 406 6.59 4.20 41.37
C GLN A 406 7.16 2.79 41.24
N ARG A 407 7.98 2.34 42.20
CA ARG A 407 8.55 0.98 42.22
C ARG A 407 7.48 -0.10 42.30
N GLU A 408 6.43 0.12 43.10
CA GLU A 408 5.29 -0.77 43.15
C GLU A 408 4.54 -0.83 41.81
N ALA A 409 4.36 0.30 41.13
CA ALA A 409 3.77 0.34 39.79
C ALA A 409 4.66 -0.35 38.74
N GLU A 410 5.98 -0.15 38.80
CA GLU A 410 6.96 -0.87 37.96
C GLU A 410 6.88 -2.39 38.17
N VAL A 411 6.82 -2.86 39.42
CA VAL A 411 6.67 -4.31 39.74
C VAL A 411 5.31 -4.85 39.29
N LYS A 412 4.22 -4.11 39.50
CA LYS A 412 2.87 -4.50 39.04
C LYS A 412 2.82 -4.57 37.50
N ASN A 413 3.43 -3.61 36.81
CA ASN A 413 3.52 -3.59 35.35
C ASN A 413 4.41 -4.74 34.83
N ALA A 414 5.53 -5.04 35.47
CA ALA A 414 6.39 -6.17 35.11
C ALA A 414 5.67 -7.51 35.25
N HIS A 415 4.86 -7.68 36.31
CA HIS A 415 4.00 -8.86 36.48
C HIS A 415 2.89 -8.94 35.41
N LEU A 416 2.30 -7.80 35.00
CA LEU A 416 1.33 -7.79 33.91
C LEU A 416 1.98 -8.21 32.58
N VAL A 417 3.13 -7.63 32.23
CA VAL A 417 3.88 -7.99 31.01
C VAL A 417 4.31 -9.46 31.03
N ALA A 418 4.73 -10.01 32.17
CA ALA A 418 5.05 -11.44 32.29
C ALA A 418 3.82 -12.34 32.07
N SER A 419 2.64 -11.94 32.58
CA SER A 419 1.39 -12.66 32.36
C SER A 419 0.91 -12.59 30.91
N GLU A 420 1.13 -11.46 30.22
CA GLU A 420 0.87 -11.31 28.78
C GLU A 420 1.85 -12.12 27.93
N GLU A 421 3.13 -12.19 28.33
CA GLU A 421 4.15 -13.03 27.70
C GLU A 421 3.78 -14.52 27.79
N GLU A 422 3.42 -15.02 28.98
CA GLU A 422 2.97 -16.40 29.16
C GLU A 422 1.73 -16.72 28.31
N GLN A 423 0.79 -15.78 28.19
CA GLN A 423 -0.39 -15.96 27.32
C GLN A 423 0.00 -16.03 25.84
N PHE A 424 0.94 -15.19 25.40
CA PHE A 424 1.46 -15.22 24.04
C PHE A 424 2.26 -16.50 23.74
N GLU A 425 3.14 -16.96 24.65
CA GLU A 425 3.87 -18.22 24.50
C GLU A 425 2.93 -19.43 24.42
N ARG A 426 1.90 -19.49 25.26
CA ARG A 426 0.89 -20.56 25.24
C ARG A 426 0.11 -20.55 23.92
N TYR A 427 -0.36 -19.38 23.49
CA TYR A 427 -1.10 -19.20 22.23
C TYR A 427 -0.24 -19.56 21.01
N THR A 428 0.96 -19.00 20.89
CA THR A 428 1.88 -19.29 19.77
C THR A 428 2.28 -20.76 19.74
N SER A 429 2.51 -21.39 20.90
CA SER A 429 2.78 -22.84 20.99
C SER A 429 1.62 -23.70 20.48
N GLN A 430 0.37 -23.31 20.73
CA GLN A 430 -0.80 -24.03 20.21
C GLN A 430 -0.91 -23.89 18.68
N VAL A 431 -0.74 -22.67 18.15
CA VAL A 431 -0.77 -22.43 16.69
C VAL A 431 0.40 -23.12 15.98
N ILE A 432 1.60 -23.13 16.59
CA ILE A 432 2.77 -23.85 16.09
C ILE A 432 2.50 -25.35 15.99
N ARG A 433 1.86 -25.97 16.99
CA ARG A 433 1.48 -27.40 16.96
C ARG A 433 0.43 -27.68 15.89
N ALA A 434 -0.64 -26.89 15.83
CA ALA A 434 -1.68 -27.05 14.81
C ALA A 434 -1.13 -26.86 13.38
N ALA A 435 -0.09 -26.04 13.19
CA ALA A 435 0.60 -25.91 11.91
C ALA A 435 1.51 -27.11 11.58
N ASP A 436 2.22 -27.67 12.57
CA ASP A 436 3.02 -28.91 12.44
C ASP A 436 2.10 -30.11 12.09
N GLU A 437 1.00 -30.27 12.83
CA GLU A 437 -0.06 -31.27 12.61
C GLU A 437 -0.68 -31.14 11.21
N ALA A 438 -0.91 -29.90 10.76
CA ALA A 438 -1.37 -29.60 9.41
C ALA A 438 -0.27 -29.69 8.33
N GLN A 439 0.93 -30.17 8.66
CA GLN A 439 2.08 -30.32 7.74
C GLN A 439 2.39 -29.01 6.98
N ARG A 440 2.45 -27.89 7.69
CA ARG A 440 2.82 -26.57 7.16
C ARG A 440 4.28 -26.26 7.50
N ASN A 441 4.92 -25.36 6.76
CA ASN A 441 6.27 -24.92 7.12
C ASN A 441 6.23 -24.05 8.39
N VAL A 442 6.67 -24.61 9.52
CA VAL A 442 6.60 -23.97 10.85
C VAL A 442 7.78 -23.02 11.13
N ILE A 443 8.76 -22.89 10.22
CA ILE A 443 9.95 -22.05 10.43
C ILE A 443 9.59 -20.56 10.60
N PRO A 444 8.71 -19.93 9.80
CA PRO A 444 8.28 -18.55 10.01
C PRO A 444 7.62 -18.33 11.38
N LEU A 445 6.76 -19.26 11.81
CA LEU A 445 6.08 -19.21 13.10
C LEU A 445 7.06 -19.29 14.28
N ARG A 446 8.02 -20.23 14.21
CA ARG A 446 9.08 -20.40 15.24
C ARG A 446 10.04 -19.21 15.29
N ARG A 447 10.15 -18.42 14.23
CA ARG A 447 10.86 -17.13 14.22
C ARG A 447 10.01 -16.03 14.88
N ALA A 448 8.79 -15.81 14.39
CA ALA A 448 7.92 -14.72 14.88
C ALA A 448 7.55 -14.88 16.37
N ALA A 449 7.43 -16.10 16.90
CA ALA A 449 7.23 -16.33 18.33
C ALA A 449 8.41 -15.85 19.20
N LYS A 450 9.65 -16.00 18.68
CA LYS A 450 10.90 -15.57 19.34
C LYS A 450 11.19 -14.07 19.20
N GLU A 451 10.50 -13.38 18.30
CA GLU A 451 10.61 -11.92 18.17
C GLU A 451 9.81 -11.30 19.33
N GLY A 452 10.54 -10.83 20.35
CA GLY A 452 9.99 -10.21 21.55
C GLY A 452 9.35 -8.84 21.31
N LEU A 453 8.90 -8.18 22.39
CA LEU A 453 8.15 -6.91 22.34
C LEU A 453 8.86 -5.71 21.67
N GLY A 454 10.14 -5.83 21.31
CA GLY A 454 10.91 -4.84 20.53
C GLY A 454 11.47 -5.37 19.20
N GLY A 455 10.86 -6.39 18.61
CA GLY A 455 11.37 -7.08 17.40
C GLY A 455 11.43 -6.22 16.13
N GLY A 456 12.63 -6.01 15.60
CA GLY A 456 12.87 -5.74 14.18
C GLY A 456 12.69 -4.32 13.66
N GLY A 457 12.19 -3.38 14.47
CA GLY A 457 12.11 -1.96 14.11
C GLY A 457 12.20 -1.10 15.37
N GLY A 458 13.17 -0.18 15.40
CA GLY A 458 13.44 0.62 16.60
C GLY A 458 12.21 1.43 16.99
N GLN A 459 11.59 1.06 18.12
CA GLN A 459 10.45 1.77 18.71
C GLN A 459 10.82 3.24 18.89
N PRO A 460 10.26 4.17 18.09
CA PRO A 460 10.59 5.58 18.25
C PRO A 460 10.04 6.03 19.59
N SER A 461 10.81 6.81 20.35
CA SER A 461 10.41 7.28 21.68
C SER A 461 9.41 8.43 21.57
N TYR A 462 8.25 8.16 20.98
CA TYR A 462 7.13 9.09 20.80
C TYR A 462 6.43 9.38 22.14
N LEU A 463 7.13 10.08 23.03
CA LEU A 463 6.49 10.87 24.08
C LEU A 463 6.39 12.34 23.62
N VAL A 464 5.61 12.54 22.57
CA VAL A 464 5.25 13.86 22.02
C VAL A 464 3.80 14.13 22.41
N GLN A 465 3.55 15.23 23.11
CA GLN A 465 2.19 15.66 23.49
C GLN A 465 1.62 16.75 22.57
N ASP A 466 2.44 17.29 21.67
CA ASP A 466 2.08 18.42 20.79
C ASP A 466 1.82 17.99 19.33
N ALA A 467 0.91 18.71 18.67
CA ALA A 467 0.47 18.41 17.29
C ALA A 467 1.51 18.69 16.19
N SER A 468 2.74 19.09 16.53
CA SER A 468 3.79 19.48 15.57
C SER A 468 4.64 18.31 15.06
N GLY A 469 4.66 17.17 15.77
CA GLY A 469 5.37 15.95 15.35
C GLY A 469 6.90 16.02 15.33
N VAL A 470 7.51 17.08 15.88
CA VAL A 470 8.96 17.24 15.98
C VAL A 470 9.48 16.70 17.31
N GLU A 471 10.62 16.01 17.31
CA GLU A 471 11.26 15.55 18.54
C GLU A 471 11.72 16.74 19.41
N MET A 472 11.29 16.77 20.66
CA MET A 472 11.85 17.70 21.66
C MET A 472 13.29 17.29 21.99
N PRO A 473 14.29 18.18 21.86
CA PRO A 473 15.66 17.90 22.29
C PRO A 473 15.72 17.48 23.76
N ARG A 474 16.63 16.56 24.10
CA ARG A 474 16.88 16.18 25.50
C ARG A 474 17.58 17.31 26.25
N TYR A 475 16.81 18.28 26.74
CA TYR A 475 17.28 19.39 27.59
C TYR A 475 17.88 18.94 28.95
N ALA A 476 17.91 17.63 29.25
CA ALA A 476 18.62 17.04 30.39
C ALA A 476 20.14 16.95 30.16
N GLY A 477 20.77 18.06 29.74
CA GLY A 477 22.22 18.19 29.65
C GLY A 477 22.89 18.34 31.02
N GLU A 478 24.17 18.00 31.11
CA GLU A 478 24.94 18.04 32.36
C GLU A 478 25.06 19.45 32.97
N THR A 479 24.94 20.49 32.14
CA THR A 479 24.79 21.89 32.57
C THR A 479 23.62 22.11 33.53
N THR A 480 22.56 21.29 33.48
CA THR A 480 21.42 21.35 34.42
C THR A 480 21.61 20.48 35.67
N ARG A 481 22.63 19.61 35.71
CA ARG A 481 22.88 18.67 36.81
C ARG A 481 23.21 19.42 38.10
N ASN A 482 24.12 20.39 38.02
CA ASN A 482 24.47 21.29 39.14
C ASN A 482 23.23 21.99 39.73
N VAL A 483 22.30 22.45 38.89
CA VAL A 483 21.06 23.12 39.34
C VAL A 483 20.11 22.14 40.01
N LYS A 484 20.08 20.88 39.59
CA LYS A 484 19.33 19.82 40.28
C LYS A 484 19.97 19.45 41.62
N GLU A 485 21.29 19.23 41.66
CA GLU A 485 22.06 18.91 42.88
C GLU A 485 22.03 20.03 43.93
N LEU A 486 21.88 21.29 43.50
CA LEU A 486 21.63 22.42 44.41
C LEU A 486 20.26 22.34 45.11
N ASN A 487 19.26 21.73 44.47
CA ASN A 487 17.88 21.58 45.00
C ASN A 487 17.63 20.20 45.64
N GLU A 488 18.25 19.13 45.13
CA GLU A 488 18.18 17.75 45.64
C GLU A 488 19.10 17.56 46.85
N THR A 489 18.77 18.24 47.95
CA THR A 489 19.47 18.07 49.24
C THR A 489 19.24 16.68 49.84
N THR A 490 20.14 15.76 49.52
CA THR A 490 20.13 14.37 50.00
C THR A 490 20.36 14.27 51.51
N ASP A 491 21.09 15.21 52.10
CA ASP A 491 21.24 15.38 53.56
C ASP A 491 20.46 16.60 54.08
N ILE A 492 19.77 16.39 55.21
CA ILE A 492 19.06 17.42 55.97
C ILE A 492 20.05 18.35 56.67
N GLN A 493 21.23 17.87 57.08
CA GLN A 493 22.21 18.74 57.75
C GLN A 493 22.87 19.72 56.77
N GLU A 494 23.10 19.32 55.52
CA GLU A 494 23.48 20.27 54.46
C GLU A 494 22.37 21.30 54.17
N ALA A 495 21.12 20.86 54.03
CA ALA A 495 19.98 21.78 53.84
C ALA A 495 19.87 22.81 54.97
N LYS A 496 20.09 22.39 56.22
CA LYS A 496 20.16 23.28 57.39
C LYS A 496 21.30 24.28 57.27
N LYS A 497 22.53 23.82 57.01
CA LYS A 497 23.71 24.69 56.84
C LYS A 497 23.52 25.74 55.73
N ARG A 498 22.97 25.34 54.57
CA ARG A 498 22.68 26.25 53.43
C ARG A 498 21.67 27.34 53.78
N LEU A 499 20.74 27.08 54.70
CA LEU A 499 19.74 28.04 55.19
C LEU A 499 20.21 28.86 56.42
N GLY A 500 21.48 28.78 56.78
CA GLY A 500 22.03 29.48 57.96
C GLY A 500 21.68 28.86 59.30
N PHE A 501 21.02 27.69 59.32
CA PHE A 501 20.74 26.95 60.55
C PHE A 501 22.00 26.23 61.04
N THR A 502 22.85 26.97 61.76
CA THR A 502 23.89 26.39 62.61
C THR A 502 23.26 25.60 63.76
N CYS A 503 23.82 24.43 64.05
CA CYS A 503 23.65 23.72 65.33
C CYS A 503 24.81 24.09 66.25
#